data_AF-A0A2S7VJQ1-F1
#
_entry.id   AF-A0A2S7VJQ1-F1
#
_cell.length_a   1.000
_cell.length_b   1.000
_cell.length_c   1.000
_cell.angle_alpha   90.00
_cell.angle_beta   90.00
_cell.angle_gamma   90.00
#
_symmetry.space_group_name_H-M   'P 1'
#
loop_
_entity.id
_entity.type
_entity.pdbx_description
1 polymer ?
#
loop_
_entity_poly.entity_id
_entity_poly.type
_entity_poly.pdbx_seq_one_letter_code
_entity_poly.pdbx_strand_id
1 'polypeptide(L)'
;MAKPRVFVSSTYYDLKHIRNSLEAFIDGLGYESVLYEEGDIPFHHDSSLDVSCYEEIKNCHILVLIIGGRYGSPASEQEENPKEKLDFYNSVTKKEYETARKNDIPIYVFIDKNVHSEYHTFKKNRNNKDIEYAHVDDVNIFKLIDDIYAQKRNNLIKDFEKFDDISCWLRDQWAGLFADFLSKKNQDKDLADLSTQISGLKDLNSVLKEYTESIMEKLQPENFQHIINSSNRALKEKTISQFEKHDMIDYILKKSPKGVGLHKLYESFVKSNSVGDMLSRLNFDSEFIKDMSAHEFVKRDFEHLKRELS
;
A
#
# COMPACT_ATOMS: atom_id res chain seq x y z
N MET A 1 4.50 -21.84 -13.69
CA MET A 1 3.57 -20.69 -13.60
C MET A 1 3.73 -20.11 -12.22
N ALA A 2 3.68 -18.78 -12.06
CA ALA A 2 3.72 -18.16 -10.73
C ALA A 2 2.41 -18.48 -10.00
N LYS A 3 2.49 -19.16 -8.87
CA LYS A 3 1.34 -19.48 -8.01
C LYS A 3 1.24 -18.44 -6.89
N PRO A 4 0.04 -18.02 -6.47
CA PRO A 4 -0.14 -17.26 -5.24
C PRO A 4 0.42 -18.06 -4.06
N ARG A 5 1.27 -17.40 -3.27
CA ARG A 5 1.92 -17.98 -2.08
C ARG A 5 1.21 -17.49 -0.84
N VAL A 6 0.73 -18.41 -0.01
CA VAL A 6 -0.09 -18.13 1.16
C VAL A 6 0.65 -18.59 2.41
N PHE A 7 1.06 -17.64 3.25
CA PHE A 7 1.70 -17.93 4.51
C PHE A 7 0.65 -18.25 5.58
N VAL A 8 0.79 -19.38 6.28
CA VAL A 8 -0.13 -19.76 7.37
C VAL A 8 0.56 -19.55 8.72
N SER A 9 0.20 -18.45 9.38
CA SER A 9 0.74 -18.06 10.70
C SER A 9 -0.23 -18.49 11.80
N SER A 10 0.25 -19.28 12.75
CA SER A 10 -0.48 -19.65 13.97
C SER A 10 0.46 -20.28 14.99
N THR A 11 -0.02 -20.52 16.20
CA THR A 11 0.59 -21.53 17.07
C THR A 11 0.42 -22.92 16.47
N TYR A 12 1.39 -23.82 16.72
CA TYR A 12 1.42 -25.12 16.05
C TYR A 12 0.59 -26.20 16.78
N TYR A 13 0.87 -26.43 18.06
CA TYR A 13 0.38 -27.64 18.76
C TYR A 13 -1.14 -27.73 18.89
N ASP A 14 -1.80 -26.63 19.21
CA ASP A 14 -3.25 -26.56 19.40
C ASP A 14 -4.02 -26.52 18.08
N LEU A 15 -3.40 -26.06 17.00
CA LEU A 15 -4.05 -25.85 15.70
C LEU A 15 -3.56 -26.81 14.61
N LYS A 16 -2.75 -27.82 14.94
CA LYS A 16 -2.14 -28.76 13.98
C LYS A 16 -3.14 -29.33 12.96
N HIS A 17 -4.31 -29.78 13.41
CA HIS A 17 -5.32 -30.33 12.51
C HIS A 17 -5.91 -29.28 11.55
N ILE A 18 -6.09 -28.05 12.02
CA ILE A 18 -6.56 -26.93 11.19
C ILE A 18 -5.49 -26.54 10.17
N ARG A 19 -4.21 -26.50 10.58
CA ARG A 19 -3.08 -26.19 9.70
C ARG A 19 -2.95 -27.18 8.55
N ASN A 20 -2.94 -28.49 8.85
CA ASN A 20 -2.90 -29.53 7.81
C ASN A 20 -4.12 -29.47 6.86
N SER A 21 -5.29 -29.12 7.39
CA SER A 21 -6.50 -28.97 6.55
C SER A 21 -6.41 -27.74 5.65
N LEU A 22 -5.82 -26.65 6.14
CA LEU A 22 -5.59 -25.42 5.37
C LEU A 22 -4.57 -25.62 4.26
N GLU A 23 -3.47 -26.30 4.53
CA GLU A 23 -2.48 -26.70 3.53
C GLU A 23 -3.15 -27.43 2.37
N ALA A 24 -3.87 -28.53 2.65
CA ALA A 24 -4.57 -29.31 1.64
C ALA A 24 -5.59 -28.49 0.84
N PHE A 25 -6.24 -27.51 1.49
CA PHE A 25 -7.19 -26.61 0.82
C PHE A 25 -6.50 -25.58 -0.08
N ILE A 26 -5.42 -24.96 0.39
CA ILE A 26 -4.65 -23.97 -0.38
C ILE A 26 -4.04 -24.64 -1.61
N ASP A 27 -3.39 -25.79 -1.42
CA ASP A 27 -2.82 -26.57 -2.52
C ASP A 27 -3.89 -27.10 -3.47
N GLY A 28 -5.05 -27.50 -2.94
CA GLY A 28 -6.21 -27.93 -3.71
C GLY A 28 -6.79 -26.83 -4.63
N LEU A 29 -6.57 -25.56 -4.31
CA LEU A 29 -6.92 -24.42 -5.17
C LEU A 29 -5.85 -24.12 -6.23
N GLY A 30 -4.71 -24.82 -6.19
CA GLY A 30 -3.58 -24.60 -7.09
C GLY A 30 -2.63 -23.47 -6.63
N TYR A 31 -2.78 -23.02 -5.38
CA TYR A 31 -1.86 -22.08 -4.75
C TYR A 31 -0.67 -22.83 -4.13
N GLU A 32 0.20 -22.11 -3.45
CA GLU A 32 1.34 -22.65 -2.71
C GLU A 32 1.16 -22.25 -1.24
N SER A 33 0.88 -23.21 -0.37
CA SER A 33 0.93 -22.97 1.07
C SER A 33 2.37 -22.92 1.56
N VAL A 34 2.66 -21.96 2.45
CA VAL A 34 3.95 -21.85 3.13
C VAL A 34 3.71 -22.07 4.61
N LEU A 35 4.19 -23.21 5.11
CA LEU A 35 4.16 -23.59 6.52
C LEU A 35 5.58 -23.78 7.05
N TYR A 36 5.81 -23.36 8.30
CA TYR A 36 7.12 -23.49 8.92
C TYR A 36 7.53 -24.96 9.16
N GLU A 37 6.58 -25.79 9.58
CA GLU A 37 6.81 -27.17 10.01
C GLU A 37 7.18 -28.15 8.90
N GLU A 38 6.78 -27.88 7.65
CA GLU A 38 7.01 -28.77 6.51
C GLU A 38 8.38 -28.51 5.83
N GLY A 39 9.15 -27.55 6.34
CA GLY A 39 10.48 -27.25 5.80
C GLY A 39 10.47 -26.43 4.51
N ASP A 40 9.36 -25.77 4.21
CA ASP A 40 9.21 -24.87 3.05
C ASP A 40 10.06 -23.60 3.16
N ILE A 41 10.63 -23.35 4.34
CA ILE A 41 11.42 -22.16 4.66
C ILE A 41 12.90 -22.53 4.71
N PRO A 42 13.75 -21.94 3.83
CA PRO A 42 15.18 -22.17 3.86
C PRO A 42 15.81 -21.76 5.21
N PHE A 43 16.48 -22.71 5.85
CA PHE A 43 17.24 -22.45 7.07
C PHE A 43 18.61 -21.88 6.72
N HIS A 44 18.89 -20.66 7.18
CA HIS A 44 20.23 -20.12 7.17
C HIS A 44 20.91 -20.46 8.50
N HIS A 45 22.06 -21.15 8.43
CA HIS A 45 22.79 -21.58 9.63
C HIS A 45 23.30 -20.42 10.51
N ASP A 46 23.33 -19.21 9.95
CA ASP A 46 23.81 -17.99 10.61
C ASP A 46 22.67 -17.15 11.25
N SER A 47 21.41 -17.55 11.14
CA SER A 47 20.27 -16.80 11.68
C SER A 47 19.31 -17.66 12.50
N SER A 48 18.53 -17.02 13.37
CA SER A 48 17.47 -17.71 14.11
C SER A 48 16.32 -18.14 13.18
N LEU A 49 15.63 -19.22 13.57
CA LEU A 49 14.59 -19.86 12.75
C LEU A 49 13.41 -18.91 12.44
N ASP A 50 13.08 -18.04 13.39
CA ASP A 50 12.01 -17.06 13.25
C ASP A 50 12.36 -15.92 12.27
N VAL A 51 13.65 -15.57 12.15
CA VAL A 51 14.10 -14.57 11.17
C VAL A 51 13.89 -15.08 9.75
N SER A 52 14.17 -16.37 9.50
CA SER A 52 13.85 -17.00 8.21
C SER A 52 12.35 -16.92 7.89
N CYS A 53 11.46 -17.12 8.88
CA CYS A 53 10.03 -16.94 8.68
C CYS A 53 9.65 -15.50 8.28
N TYR A 54 10.25 -14.50 8.91
CA TYR A 54 9.96 -13.10 8.61
C TYR A 54 10.40 -12.71 7.20
N GLU A 55 11.55 -13.21 6.72
CA GLU A 55 11.97 -13.01 5.34
C GLU A 55 11.04 -13.72 4.35
N GLU A 56 10.60 -14.94 4.67
CA GLU A 56 9.71 -15.70 3.80
C GLU A 56 8.33 -15.05 3.65
N ILE A 57 7.82 -14.42 4.70
CA ILE A 57 6.57 -13.64 4.65
C ILE A 57 6.65 -12.55 3.58
N LYS A 58 7.81 -11.89 3.40
CA LYS A 58 7.96 -10.84 2.37
C LYS A 58 7.83 -11.37 0.94
N ASN A 59 8.12 -12.66 0.75
CA ASN A 59 7.98 -13.36 -0.54
C ASN A 59 6.59 -13.98 -0.73
N CYS A 60 5.70 -13.82 0.25
CA CYS A 60 4.32 -14.31 0.19
C CYS A 60 3.37 -13.23 -0.30
N HIS A 61 2.24 -13.67 -0.86
CA HIS A 61 1.22 -12.78 -1.42
C HIS A 61 0.04 -12.56 -0.47
N ILE A 62 -0.22 -13.52 0.43
CA ILE A 62 -1.32 -13.50 1.39
C ILE A 62 -0.80 -14.05 2.72
N LEU A 63 -1.24 -13.46 3.83
CA LEU A 63 -1.09 -14.03 5.17
C LEU A 63 -2.45 -14.50 5.69
N VAL A 64 -2.53 -15.75 6.13
CA VAL A 64 -3.65 -16.28 6.92
C VAL A 64 -3.16 -16.42 8.35
N LEU A 65 -3.72 -15.63 9.26
CA LEU A 65 -3.41 -15.63 10.69
C LEU A 65 -4.52 -16.37 11.44
N ILE A 66 -4.17 -17.41 12.20
CA ILE A 66 -5.10 -18.16 13.05
C ILE A 66 -4.67 -17.98 14.50
N ILE A 67 -5.58 -17.46 15.32
CA ILE A 67 -5.37 -17.21 16.74
C ILE A 67 -6.15 -18.26 17.53
N GLY A 68 -5.39 -19.16 18.16
CA GLY A 68 -5.91 -20.18 19.07
C GLY A 68 -5.82 -19.75 20.53
N GLY A 69 -5.92 -20.73 21.43
CA GLY A 69 -5.83 -20.54 22.88
C GLY A 69 -4.41 -20.39 23.41
N ARG A 70 -3.41 -20.46 22.53
CA ARG A 70 -1.99 -20.37 22.88
C ARG A 70 -1.33 -19.12 22.32
N TYR A 71 -0.49 -18.45 23.09
CA TYR A 71 0.23 -17.26 22.63
C TYR A 71 1.50 -17.57 21.83
N GLY A 72 2.12 -18.73 22.08
CA GLY A 72 3.27 -19.24 21.32
C GLY A 72 4.63 -19.03 21.99
N SER A 73 5.72 -19.16 21.23
CA SER A 73 7.09 -19.00 21.75
C SER A 73 7.59 -17.57 21.59
N PRO A 74 8.50 -17.10 22.47
CA PRO A 74 9.11 -15.78 22.31
C PRO A 74 9.95 -15.68 21.04
N ALA A 75 9.85 -14.55 20.35
CA ALA A 75 10.71 -14.22 19.22
C ALA A 75 12.17 -14.03 19.65
N SER A 76 13.11 -14.41 18.78
CA SER A 76 14.55 -14.45 19.08
C SER A 76 15.16 -13.06 19.27
N GLU A 77 14.67 -12.08 18.50
CA GLU A 77 15.00 -10.67 18.68
C GLU A 77 14.18 -10.08 19.84
N GLN A 78 14.63 -10.27 21.07
CA GLN A 78 14.11 -9.50 22.21
C GLN A 78 14.88 -8.17 22.31
N GLU A 79 14.15 -7.05 22.32
CA GLU A 79 14.75 -5.74 22.64
C GLU A 79 15.39 -5.77 24.04
N GLU A 80 16.52 -5.06 24.18
CA GLU A 80 17.42 -5.03 25.34
C GLU A 80 16.84 -4.37 26.62
N ASN A 81 15.52 -4.40 26.85
CA ASN A 81 14.90 -3.81 28.04
C ASN A 81 14.54 -4.87 29.09
N PRO A 82 15.43 -5.16 30.06
CA PRO A 82 15.24 -6.20 31.07
C PRO A 82 14.12 -5.95 32.09
N LYS A 83 13.46 -4.78 32.09
CA LYS A 83 12.39 -4.44 33.05
C LYS A 83 10.98 -4.89 32.64
N GLU A 84 10.74 -5.21 31.37
CA GLU A 84 9.45 -5.72 30.87
C GLU A 84 9.41 -7.26 30.73
N LYS A 85 10.52 -7.92 31.05
CA LYS A 85 10.74 -9.37 30.88
C LYS A 85 9.85 -10.28 31.72
N LEU A 86 9.17 -9.77 32.74
CA LEU A 86 8.41 -10.62 33.67
C LEU A 86 6.95 -10.83 33.25
N ASP A 87 6.38 -9.93 32.43
CA ASP A 87 4.95 -9.95 32.07
C ASP A 87 4.68 -10.00 30.56
N PHE A 88 5.63 -9.58 29.70
CA PHE A 88 5.40 -9.40 28.26
C PHE A 88 6.55 -9.92 27.40
N TYR A 89 6.27 -10.88 26.52
CA TYR A 89 7.15 -11.22 25.39
C TYR A 89 6.42 -11.07 24.06
N ASN A 90 7.14 -10.69 23.00
CA ASN A 90 6.57 -10.72 21.65
C ASN A 90 6.67 -12.15 21.14
N SER A 91 5.53 -12.76 20.79
CA SER A 91 5.53 -14.09 20.18
C SER A 91 5.99 -14.04 18.73
N VAL A 92 6.52 -15.15 18.23
CA VAL A 92 6.88 -15.30 16.80
C VAL A 92 5.69 -14.95 15.92
N THR A 93 4.50 -15.49 16.22
CA THR A 93 3.25 -15.23 15.49
C THR A 93 2.87 -13.74 15.46
N LYS A 94 3.08 -13.01 16.57
CA LYS A 94 2.87 -11.55 16.59
C LYS A 94 3.82 -10.82 15.64
N LYS A 95 5.10 -11.20 15.63
CA LYS A 95 6.09 -10.60 14.72
C LYS A 95 5.84 -10.95 13.25
N GLU A 96 5.36 -12.16 12.96
CA GLU A 96 4.93 -12.56 11.62
C GLU A 96 3.81 -11.64 11.12
N TYR A 97 2.79 -11.40 11.95
CA TYR A 97 1.71 -10.46 11.67
C TYR A 97 2.22 -9.03 11.43
N GLU A 98 3.08 -8.51 12.32
CA GLU A 98 3.66 -7.18 12.16
C GLU A 98 4.48 -7.05 10.86
N THR A 99 5.22 -8.10 10.50
CA THR A 99 6.02 -8.14 9.27
C THR A 99 5.14 -8.10 8.03
N ALA A 100 4.07 -8.88 7.98
CA ALA A 100 3.12 -8.83 6.87
C ALA A 100 2.47 -7.45 6.72
N ARG A 101 2.13 -6.80 7.84
CA ARG A 101 1.56 -5.44 7.82
C ARG A 101 2.54 -4.38 7.32
N LYS A 102 3.80 -4.44 7.75
CA LYS A 102 4.84 -3.51 7.29
C LYS A 102 5.04 -3.58 5.77
N ASN A 103 4.80 -4.75 5.17
CA ASN A 103 4.93 -4.99 3.73
C ASN A 103 3.60 -4.85 2.96
N ASP A 104 2.54 -4.32 3.59
CA ASP A 104 1.18 -4.18 3.03
C ASP A 104 0.61 -5.47 2.40
N ILE A 105 0.97 -6.62 2.97
CA ILE A 105 0.46 -7.93 2.55
C ILE A 105 -0.98 -8.08 3.07
N PRO A 106 -1.95 -8.53 2.25
CA PRO A 106 -3.30 -8.85 2.68
C PRO A 106 -3.31 -9.89 3.82
N ILE A 107 -4.03 -9.59 4.91
CA ILE A 107 -4.10 -10.46 6.09
C ILE A 107 -5.54 -10.87 6.36
N TYR A 108 -5.76 -12.17 6.51
CA TYR A 108 -7.03 -12.75 6.94
C TYR A 108 -6.87 -13.31 8.36
N VAL A 109 -7.60 -12.75 9.32
CA VAL A 109 -7.47 -13.12 10.74
C VAL A 109 -8.65 -13.97 11.17
N PHE A 110 -8.36 -15.15 11.70
CA PHE A 110 -9.32 -16.08 12.27
C PHE A 110 -9.05 -16.29 13.76
N ILE A 111 -10.09 -16.25 14.59
CA ILE A 111 -9.97 -16.46 16.04
C ILE A 111 -10.87 -17.61 16.47
N ASP A 112 -10.36 -18.49 17.33
CA ASP A 112 -11.18 -19.53 17.94
C ASP A 112 -12.33 -18.88 18.73
N LYS A 113 -13.56 -19.35 18.50
CA LYS A 113 -14.75 -18.76 19.10
C LYS A 113 -14.71 -18.73 20.64
N ASN A 114 -14.08 -19.71 21.28
CA ASN A 114 -13.97 -19.74 22.74
C ASN A 114 -13.02 -18.65 23.23
N VAL A 115 -11.88 -18.49 22.55
CA VAL A 115 -10.90 -17.43 22.81
C VAL A 115 -11.52 -16.04 22.60
N HIS A 116 -12.30 -15.88 21.53
CA HIS A 116 -13.00 -14.63 21.25
C HIS A 116 -14.06 -14.28 22.31
N SER A 117 -14.78 -15.29 22.80
CA SER A 117 -15.74 -15.13 23.90
C SER A 117 -15.06 -14.70 25.20
N GLU A 118 -13.90 -15.28 25.52
CA GLU A 118 -13.09 -14.88 26.67
C GLU A 118 -12.51 -13.48 26.50
N TYR A 119 -12.09 -13.10 25.29
CA TYR A 119 -11.65 -11.75 24.98
C TYR A 119 -12.72 -10.69 25.28
N HIS A 120 -13.99 -10.97 24.97
CA HIS A 120 -15.09 -10.08 25.36
C HIS A 120 -15.25 -9.94 26.88
N THR A 121 -14.97 -11.01 27.63
CA THR A 121 -14.97 -11.00 29.09
C THR A 121 -13.78 -10.21 29.63
N PHE A 122 -12.59 -10.39 29.07
CA PHE A 122 -11.40 -9.61 29.37
C PHE A 122 -11.61 -8.12 29.12
N LYS A 123 -12.24 -7.75 27.99
CA LYS A 123 -12.52 -6.35 27.65
C LYS A 123 -13.39 -5.63 28.69
N LYS A 124 -14.32 -6.35 29.35
CA LYS A 124 -15.16 -5.81 30.42
C LYS A 124 -14.45 -5.75 31.77
N ASN A 125 -13.43 -6.58 31.98
CA ASN A 125 -12.76 -6.77 33.26
C ASN A 125 -11.27 -6.41 33.22
N ARG A 126 -10.84 -5.48 32.34
CA ARG A 126 -9.42 -5.12 32.11
C ARG A 126 -8.62 -4.79 33.38
N ASN A 127 -9.28 -4.36 34.45
CA ASN A 127 -8.64 -3.96 35.70
C ASN A 127 -8.54 -5.10 36.72
N ASN A 128 -9.14 -6.27 36.45
CA ASN A 128 -9.15 -7.40 37.35
C ASN A 128 -8.11 -8.44 36.90
N LYS A 129 -7.04 -8.58 37.68
CA LYS A 129 -5.96 -9.56 37.43
C LYS A 129 -6.26 -10.94 38.04
N ASP A 130 -7.34 -11.09 38.81
CA ASP A 130 -7.69 -12.33 39.51
C ASP A 130 -8.57 -13.26 38.65
N ILE A 131 -8.80 -12.94 37.38
CA ILE A 131 -9.59 -13.77 36.47
C ILE A 131 -8.67 -14.74 35.75
N GLU A 132 -8.84 -16.03 36.05
CA GLU A 132 -8.27 -17.12 35.28
C GLU A 132 -9.16 -17.44 34.08
N TYR A 133 -8.55 -17.52 32.90
CA TYR A 133 -9.21 -17.83 31.64
C TYR A 133 -9.03 -19.32 31.32
N ALA A 134 -10.09 -19.99 30.86
CA ALA A 134 -10.10 -21.44 30.69
C ALA A 134 -9.57 -21.87 29.32
N HIS A 135 -9.70 -21.01 28.30
CA HIS A 135 -9.36 -21.33 26.91
C HIS A 135 -8.11 -20.59 26.42
N VAL A 136 -7.47 -19.78 27.28
CA VAL A 136 -6.29 -18.97 26.94
C VAL A 136 -5.17 -19.21 27.94
N ASP A 137 -3.95 -19.47 27.45
CA ASP A 137 -2.76 -19.66 28.28
C ASP A 137 -2.13 -18.35 28.78
N ASP A 138 -2.25 -17.28 28.00
CA ASP A 138 -1.64 -15.98 28.29
C ASP A 138 -2.54 -14.81 27.85
N VAL A 139 -2.71 -13.83 28.75
CA VAL A 139 -3.43 -12.57 28.51
C VAL A 139 -2.87 -11.79 27.31
N ASN A 140 -1.63 -12.08 26.91
CA ASN A 140 -0.98 -11.50 25.73
C ASN A 140 -1.72 -11.81 24.41
N ILE A 141 -2.48 -12.90 24.33
CA ILE A 141 -3.39 -13.16 23.19
C ILE A 141 -4.43 -12.04 23.08
N PHE A 142 -5.04 -11.64 24.20
CA PHE A 142 -6.05 -10.58 24.19
C PHE A 142 -5.47 -9.23 23.80
N LYS A 143 -4.20 -8.98 24.13
CA LYS A 143 -3.49 -7.78 23.67
C LYS A 143 -3.25 -7.80 22.17
N LEU A 144 -2.85 -8.94 21.61
CA LEU A 144 -2.73 -9.11 20.16
C LEU A 144 -4.07 -8.85 19.47
N ILE A 145 -5.18 -9.37 20.01
CA ILE A 145 -6.52 -9.14 19.47
C ILE A 145 -6.90 -7.66 19.55
N ASP A 146 -6.62 -6.99 20.68
CA ASP A 146 -6.76 -5.53 20.82
C ASP A 146 -5.96 -4.76 19.77
N ASP A 147 -4.70 -5.16 19.56
CA ASP A 147 -3.79 -4.54 18.59
C ASP A 147 -4.34 -4.68 17.16
N ILE A 148 -4.95 -5.81 16.80
CA ILE A 148 -5.60 -6.04 15.50
C ILE A 148 -6.84 -5.16 15.35
N TYR A 149 -7.72 -5.12 16.36
CA TYR A 149 -8.92 -4.27 16.34
C TYR A 149 -8.60 -2.77 16.26
N ALA A 150 -7.48 -2.33 16.82
CA ALA A 150 -7.04 -0.93 16.77
C ALA A 150 -6.61 -0.48 15.36
N GLN A 151 -6.33 -1.42 14.44
CA GLN A 151 -5.89 -1.07 13.09
C GLN A 151 -7.05 -0.61 12.21
N LYS A 152 -6.74 0.30 11.27
CA LYS A 152 -7.72 0.81 10.28
C LYS A 152 -7.79 0.00 8.98
N ARG A 153 -6.76 -0.79 8.68
CA ARG A 153 -6.61 -1.63 7.47
C ARG A 153 -6.17 -3.03 7.89
N ASN A 154 -6.61 -4.06 7.16
CA ASN A 154 -6.32 -5.49 7.41
C ASN A 154 -6.71 -5.95 8.83
N ASN A 155 -7.85 -5.45 9.32
CA ASN A 155 -8.37 -5.71 10.67
C ASN A 155 -9.62 -6.60 10.67
N LEU A 156 -9.90 -7.28 9.56
CA LEU A 156 -11.08 -8.13 9.46
C LEU A 156 -10.82 -9.42 10.22
N ILE A 157 -11.55 -9.56 11.32
CA ILE A 157 -11.49 -10.71 12.22
C ILE A 157 -12.74 -11.55 12.01
N LYS A 158 -12.55 -12.86 11.86
CA LYS A 158 -13.62 -13.84 11.72
C LYS A 158 -13.48 -14.95 12.76
N ASP A 159 -14.56 -15.23 13.46
CA ASP A 159 -14.57 -16.34 14.42
C ASP A 159 -14.72 -17.68 13.69
N PHE A 160 -14.05 -18.72 14.17
CA PHE A 160 -14.19 -20.08 13.67
C PHE A 160 -14.42 -21.07 14.82
N GLU A 161 -15.17 -22.14 14.53
CA GLU A 161 -15.25 -23.34 15.37
C GLU A 161 -14.64 -24.56 14.67
N LYS A 162 -14.76 -24.59 13.33
CA LYS A 162 -14.29 -25.70 12.49
C LYS A 162 -13.54 -25.18 11.28
N PHE A 163 -12.75 -26.06 10.68
CA PHE A 163 -12.03 -25.78 9.44
C PHE A 163 -12.95 -25.30 8.30
N ASP A 164 -14.17 -25.85 8.20
CA ASP A 164 -15.14 -25.48 7.17
C ASP A 164 -15.52 -23.98 7.23
N ASP A 165 -15.54 -23.38 8.42
CA ASP A 165 -15.83 -21.95 8.58
C ASP A 165 -14.75 -21.09 7.93
N ILE A 166 -13.48 -21.50 8.10
CA ILE A 166 -12.31 -20.83 7.54
C ILE A 166 -12.29 -21.01 6.02
N SER A 167 -12.41 -22.25 5.55
CA SER A 167 -12.25 -22.58 4.13
C SER A 167 -13.39 -22.04 3.26
N CYS A 168 -14.64 -22.08 3.73
CA CYS A 168 -15.76 -21.47 3.01
C CYS A 168 -15.55 -19.96 2.87
N TRP A 169 -15.20 -19.31 3.98
CA TRP A 169 -15.03 -17.87 3.99
C TRP A 169 -13.83 -17.41 3.15
N LEU A 170 -12.67 -18.06 3.26
CA LEU A 170 -11.50 -17.77 2.41
C LEU A 170 -11.82 -17.96 0.92
N ARG A 171 -12.53 -19.04 0.57
CA ARG A 171 -12.93 -19.31 -0.81
C ARG A 171 -13.78 -18.19 -1.38
N ASP A 172 -14.77 -17.72 -0.63
CA ASP A 172 -15.65 -16.62 -1.06
C ASP A 172 -14.88 -15.31 -1.19
N GLN A 173 -14.00 -14.99 -0.22
CA GLN A 173 -13.18 -13.78 -0.29
C GLN A 173 -12.23 -13.80 -1.49
N TRP A 174 -11.54 -14.91 -1.73
CA TRP A 174 -10.59 -15.02 -2.84
C TRP A 174 -11.31 -15.07 -4.20
N ALA A 175 -12.47 -15.71 -4.29
CA ALA A 175 -13.30 -15.67 -5.49
C ALA A 175 -13.78 -14.24 -5.78
N GLY A 176 -14.20 -13.49 -4.76
CA GLY A 176 -14.59 -12.08 -4.89
C GLY A 176 -13.44 -11.20 -5.37
N LEU A 177 -12.26 -11.33 -4.77
CA LEU A 177 -11.07 -10.59 -5.22
C LEU A 177 -10.69 -10.91 -6.67
N PHE A 178 -10.79 -12.18 -7.07
CA PHE A 178 -10.50 -12.58 -8.43
C PHE A 178 -11.54 -12.03 -9.42
N ALA A 179 -12.83 -12.07 -9.07
CA ALA A 179 -13.90 -11.48 -9.86
C ALA A 179 -13.73 -9.96 -10.02
N ASP A 180 -13.37 -9.26 -8.95
CA ASP A 180 -13.08 -7.82 -8.96
C ASP A 180 -11.86 -7.51 -9.84
N PHE A 181 -10.81 -8.32 -9.75
CA PHE A 181 -9.62 -8.17 -10.59
C PHE A 181 -9.96 -8.34 -12.08
N LEU A 182 -10.73 -9.36 -12.43
CA LEU A 182 -11.18 -9.57 -13.82
C LEU A 182 -12.07 -8.43 -14.31
N SER A 183 -12.93 -7.89 -13.45
CA SER A 183 -13.81 -6.77 -13.77
C SER A 183 -13.03 -5.47 -13.98
N LYS A 184 -12.07 -5.17 -13.09
CA LYS A 184 -11.17 -4.01 -13.23
C LYS A 184 -10.31 -4.09 -14.47
N LYS A 185 -9.79 -5.27 -14.81
CA LYS A 185 -9.00 -5.46 -16.04
C LYS A 185 -9.78 -5.11 -17.31
N ASN A 186 -11.10 -5.30 -17.32
CA ASN A 186 -11.93 -4.87 -18.44
C ASN A 186 -12.10 -3.34 -18.43
N GLN A 187 -12.32 -2.72 -17.27
CA GLN A 187 -12.37 -1.25 -17.15
C GLN A 187 -11.05 -0.57 -17.56
N ASP A 188 -9.91 -1.16 -17.21
CA ASP A 188 -8.60 -0.62 -17.59
C ASP A 188 -8.39 -0.62 -19.11
N LYS A 189 -8.94 -1.61 -19.82
CA LYS A 189 -8.96 -1.61 -21.29
C LYS A 189 -9.82 -0.47 -21.83
N ASP A 190 -11.01 -0.28 -21.27
CA ASP A 190 -11.90 0.81 -21.68
C ASP A 190 -11.25 2.19 -21.45
N LEU A 191 -10.51 2.35 -20.34
CA LEU A 191 -9.73 3.56 -20.07
C LEU A 191 -8.56 3.76 -21.04
N ALA A 192 -7.84 2.69 -21.39
CA ALA A 192 -6.79 2.75 -22.39
C ALA A 192 -7.36 3.15 -23.77
N ASP A 193 -8.49 2.57 -24.15
CA ASP A 193 -9.18 2.91 -25.40
C ASP A 193 -9.66 4.38 -25.40
N LEU A 194 -10.23 4.87 -24.31
CA LEU A 194 -10.59 6.29 -24.14
C LEU A 194 -9.36 7.20 -24.26
N SER A 195 -8.22 6.83 -23.67
CA SER A 195 -6.97 7.59 -23.79
C SER A 195 -6.50 7.68 -25.24
N THR A 196 -6.58 6.58 -26.01
CA THR A 196 -6.24 6.61 -27.44
C THR A 196 -7.20 7.49 -28.25
N GLN A 197 -8.49 7.49 -27.92
CA GLN A 197 -9.47 8.38 -28.57
C GLN A 197 -9.20 9.86 -28.26
N ILE A 198 -8.84 10.19 -27.01
CA ILE A 198 -8.45 11.55 -26.61
C ILE A 198 -7.18 11.99 -27.34
N SER A 199 -6.20 11.10 -27.51
CA SER A 199 -5.01 11.38 -28.31
C SER A 199 -5.38 11.67 -29.77
N GLY A 200 -6.26 10.87 -30.37
CA GLY A 200 -6.78 11.12 -31.72
C GLY A 200 -7.50 12.47 -31.84
N LEU A 201 -8.24 12.91 -30.81
CA LEU A 201 -8.85 14.24 -30.77
C LEU A 201 -7.81 15.36 -30.64
N LYS A 202 -6.70 15.16 -29.92
CA LYS A 202 -5.58 16.11 -29.85
C LYS A 202 -4.95 16.29 -31.23
N ASP A 203 -4.75 15.20 -31.95
CA ASP A 203 -4.18 15.21 -33.31
C ASP A 203 -5.14 15.87 -34.32
N LEU A 204 -6.44 15.61 -34.21
CA LEU A 204 -7.44 16.30 -35.04
C LEU A 204 -7.48 17.80 -34.76
N ASN A 205 -7.39 18.20 -33.49
CA ASN A 205 -7.32 19.61 -33.12
C ASN A 205 -6.02 20.28 -33.61
N SER A 206 -4.88 19.58 -33.63
CA SER A 206 -3.65 20.14 -34.21
C SER A 206 -3.75 20.30 -35.72
N VAL A 207 -4.34 19.33 -36.42
CA VAL A 207 -4.59 19.43 -37.86
C VAL A 207 -5.56 20.58 -38.17
N LEU A 208 -6.63 20.75 -37.40
CA LEU A 208 -7.54 21.90 -37.53
C LEU A 208 -6.83 23.23 -37.27
N LYS A 209 -5.94 23.27 -36.26
CA LYS A 209 -5.10 24.43 -35.98
C LYS A 209 -4.21 24.76 -37.18
N GLU A 210 -3.50 23.79 -37.75
CA GLU A 210 -2.66 24.00 -38.93
C GLU A 210 -3.47 24.47 -40.14
N TYR A 211 -4.65 23.88 -40.38
CA TYR A 211 -5.53 24.33 -41.46
C TYR A 211 -6.03 25.76 -41.23
N THR A 212 -6.46 26.11 -40.02
CA THR A 212 -6.90 27.49 -39.71
C THR A 212 -5.76 28.49 -39.78
N GLU A 213 -4.55 28.12 -39.36
CA GLU A 213 -3.35 28.94 -39.53
C GLU A 213 -3.04 29.15 -41.02
N SER A 214 -3.04 28.09 -41.83
CA SER A 214 -2.79 28.19 -43.29
C SER A 214 -3.86 29.00 -44.05
N ILE A 215 -5.11 28.94 -43.61
CA ILE A 215 -6.23 29.70 -44.19
C ILE A 215 -6.12 31.18 -43.77
N MET A 216 -5.83 31.46 -42.50
CA MET A 216 -5.66 32.84 -42.03
C MET A 216 -4.41 33.50 -42.62
N GLU A 217 -3.32 32.76 -42.84
CA GLU A 217 -2.11 33.25 -43.50
C GLU A 217 -2.42 33.77 -44.92
N LYS A 218 -3.32 33.08 -45.65
CA LYS A 218 -3.75 33.47 -47.00
C LYS A 218 -4.79 34.59 -47.04
N LEU A 219 -5.65 34.71 -46.02
CA LEU A 219 -6.78 35.66 -46.03
C LEU A 219 -6.45 37.00 -45.37
N GLN A 220 -5.59 37.05 -44.34
CA GLN A 220 -5.28 38.29 -43.58
C GLN A 220 -3.84 38.31 -43.03
N PRO A 221 -2.81 38.56 -43.85
CA PRO A 221 -1.41 38.54 -43.43
C PRO A 221 -1.05 39.60 -42.36
N GLU A 222 -1.74 40.75 -42.33
CA GLU A 222 -1.41 41.86 -41.41
C GLU A 222 -1.88 41.63 -39.95
N ASN A 223 -2.97 40.89 -39.72
CA ASN A 223 -3.50 40.58 -38.38
C ASN A 223 -3.12 39.19 -37.88
N PHE A 224 -2.56 38.35 -38.76
CA PHE A 224 -2.23 36.94 -38.51
C PHE A 224 -1.34 36.75 -37.27
N GLN A 225 -0.23 37.49 -37.20
CA GLN A 225 0.70 37.38 -36.08
C GLN A 225 0.08 37.81 -34.75
N HIS A 226 -0.81 38.82 -34.75
CA HIS A 226 -1.44 39.30 -33.54
C HIS A 226 -2.46 38.29 -32.99
N ILE A 227 -3.24 37.62 -33.86
CA ILE A 227 -4.26 36.65 -33.47
C ILE A 227 -3.65 35.32 -33.00
N ILE A 228 -2.55 34.87 -33.63
CA ILE A 228 -1.79 33.70 -33.17
C ILE A 228 -1.16 33.97 -31.79
N ASN A 229 -0.56 35.15 -31.62
CA ASN A 229 0.06 35.53 -30.35
C ASN A 229 -0.97 35.66 -29.22
N SER A 230 -2.15 36.21 -29.49
CA SER A 230 -3.22 36.32 -28.47
C SER A 230 -3.82 34.95 -28.12
N SER A 231 -4.04 34.08 -29.10
CA SER A 231 -4.54 32.71 -28.86
C SER A 231 -3.53 31.84 -28.09
N ASN A 232 -2.26 31.87 -28.49
CA ASN A 232 -1.19 31.16 -27.78
C ASN A 232 -0.99 31.71 -26.36
N ARG A 233 -1.19 33.02 -26.15
CA ARG A 233 -1.14 33.63 -24.81
C ARG A 233 -2.30 33.16 -23.93
N ALA A 234 -3.53 33.13 -24.44
CA ALA A 234 -4.68 32.63 -23.70
C ALA A 234 -4.54 31.14 -23.32
N LEU A 235 -3.98 30.32 -24.22
CA LEU A 235 -3.66 28.92 -23.92
C LEU A 235 -2.60 28.80 -22.82
N LYS A 236 -1.50 29.56 -22.91
CA LYS A 236 -0.47 29.60 -21.87
C LYS A 236 -1.03 30.01 -20.52
N GLU A 237 -1.87 31.04 -20.47
CA GLU A 237 -2.50 31.50 -19.22
C GLU A 237 -3.39 30.40 -18.61
N LYS A 238 -4.15 29.66 -19.42
CA LYS A 238 -4.95 28.53 -18.95
C LYS A 238 -4.10 27.38 -18.38
N THR A 239 -2.99 27.04 -19.04
CA THR A 239 -2.06 26.01 -18.56
C THR A 239 -1.36 26.43 -17.27
N ILE A 240 -0.98 27.71 -17.16
CA ILE A 240 -0.40 28.27 -15.93
C ILE A 240 -1.40 28.23 -14.76
N SER A 241 -2.69 28.51 -15.01
CA SER A 241 -3.75 28.38 -13.98
C SER A 241 -4.04 26.94 -13.58
N GLN A 242 -3.79 25.95 -14.45
CA GLN A 242 -3.88 24.54 -14.08
C GLN A 242 -2.66 24.10 -13.25
N PHE A 243 -1.47 24.62 -13.59
CA PHE A 243 -0.24 24.38 -12.85
C PHE A 243 -0.30 24.92 -11.40
N GLU A 244 -0.95 26.06 -11.18
CA GLU A 244 -1.14 26.63 -9.84
C GLU A 244 -1.98 25.75 -8.89
N LYS A 245 -2.91 24.95 -9.43
CA LYS A 245 -3.85 24.16 -8.63
C LYS A 245 -3.24 22.91 -8.00
N HIS A 246 -2.00 22.58 -8.32
CA HIS A 246 -1.32 21.39 -7.79
C HIS A 246 -0.74 21.68 -6.40
N ASP A 247 -0.94 20.74 -5.47
CA ASP A 247 -0.56 20.88 -4.06
C ASP A 247 0.94 21.14 -3.87
N MET A 248 1.78 20.54 -4.71
CA MET A 248 3.22 20.79 -4.75
C MET A 248 3.54 22.27 -5.07
N ILE A 249 2.83 22.84 -6.04
CA ILE A 249 3.05 24.21 -6.52
C ILE A 249 2.52 25.22 -5.51
N ASP A 250 1.35 24.97 -4.93
CA ASP A 250 0.79 25.77 -3.84
C ASP A 250 1.72 25.74 -2.60
N TYR A 251 2.27 24.57 -2.26
CA TYR A 251 3.25 24.43 -1.19
C TYR A 251 4.52 25.24 -1.46
N ILE A 252 5.10 25.12 -2.68
CA ILE A 252 6.29 25.88 -3.07
C ILE A 252 6.00 27.39 -3.04
N LEU A 253 4.85 27.85 -3.53
CA LEU A 253 4.49 29.26 -3.52
C LEU A 253 4.29 29.81 -2.10
N LYS A 254 3.70 29.03 -1.18
CA LYS A 254 3.45 29.44 0.21
C LYS A 254 4.70 29.38 1.10
N LYS A 255 5.58 28.41 0.87
CA LYS A 255 6.77 28.16 1.71
C LYS A 255 8.07 28.70 1.13
N SER A 256 8.05 29.27 -0.08
CA SER A 256 9.27 29.79 -0.71
C SER A 256 9.83 31.01 0.05
N PRO A 257 11.11 31.00 0.46
CA PRO A 257 11.76 32.14 1.12
C PRO A 257 12.04 33.32 0.16
N LYS A 258 12.01 33.08 -1.15
CA LYS A 258 12.06 34.12 -2.19
C LYS A 258 10.71 34.10 -2.89
N GLY A 259 9.91 35.16 -2.85
CA GLY A 259 8.62 35.20 -3.56
C GLY A 259 8.81 35.04 -5.08
N VAL A 260 8.83 33.80 -5.58
CA VAL A 260 8.97 33.49 -7.00
C VAL A 260 7.57 33.56 -7.63
N GLY A 261 7.41 34.40 -8.66
CA GLY A 261 6.17 34.46 -9.41
C GLY A 261 5.90 33.17 -10.18
N LEU A 262 4.62 32.74 -10.21
CA LEU A 262 4.11 31.53 -10.86
C LEU A 262 4.65 31.32 -12.29
N HIS A 263 4.82 32.39 -13.07
CA HIS A 263 5.34 32.33 -14.44
C HIS A 263 6.81 31.87 -14.51
N LYS A 264 7.66 32.32 -13.58
CA LYS A 264 9.07 31.88 -13.52
C LYS A 264 9.19 30.44 -13.02
N LEU A 265 8.30 30.05 -12.12
CA LEU A 265 8.23 28.67 -11.64
C LEU A 265 7.83 27.71 -12.77
N TYR A 266 6.82 28.08 -13.57
CA TYR A 266 6.41 27.30 -14.74
C TYR A 266 7.52 27.19 -15.80
N GLU A 267 8.23 28.28 -16.12
CA GLU A 267 9.34 28.23 -17.08
C GLU A 267 10.50 27.34 -16.63
N SER A 268 10.81 27.33 -15.32
CA SER A 268 11.82 26.44 -14.75
C SER A 268 11.33 24.99 -14.73
N PHE A 269 10.06 24.75 -14.41
CA PHE A 269 9.44 23.42 -14.43
C PHE A 269 9.54 22.75 -15.82
N VAL A 270 9.16 23.47 -16.88
CA VAL A 270 9.20 22.96 -18.26
C VAL A 270 10.62 22.59 -18.70
N LYS A 271 11.64 23.29 -18.20
CA LYS A 271 13.04 23.08 -18.59
C LYS A 271 13.80 22.08 -17.71
N SER A 272 13.16 21.53 -16.67
CA SER A 272 13.82 20.71 -15.65
C SER A 272 13.35 19.26 -15.66
N ASN A 273 14.29 18.36 -15.36
CA ASN A 273 14.02 16.91 -15.32
C ASN A 273 13.80 16.35 -13.91
N SER A 274 14.00 17.17 -12.88
CA SER A 274 13.78 16.79 -11.49
C SER A 274 13.38 18.01 -10.66
N VAL A 275 12.77 17.77 -9.50
CA VAL A 275 12.45 18.80 -8.49
C VAL A 275 13.70 19.55 -8.07
N GLY A 276 14.82 18.84 -7.87
CA GLY A 276 16.09 19.45 -7.48
C GLY A 276 16.67 20.37 -8.55
N ASP A 277 16.57 20.01 -9.83
CA ASP A 277 16.99 20.86 -10.96
C ASP A 277 16.05 22.06 -11.17
N MET A 278 14.75 21.89 -10.91
CA MET A 278 13.78 23.00 -10.95
C MET A 278 14.09 24.05 -9.87
N LEU A 279 14.33 23.60 -8.63
CA LEU A 279 14.60 24.48 -7.50
C LEU A 279 16.01 25.09 -7.55
N SER A 280 17.01 24.37 -8.08
CA SER A 280 18.37 24.91 -8.25
C SER A 280 18.41 26.06 -9.27
N ARG A 281 17.67 25.95 -10.38
CA ARG A 281 17.55 27.02 -11.39
C ARG A 281 16.83 28.27 -10.89
N LEU A 282 16.04 28.12 -9.84
CA LEU A 282 15.37 29.22 -9.15
C LEU A 282 16.20 29.80 -8.00
N ASN A 283 17.46 29.35 -7.81
CA ASN A 283 18.37 29.76 -6.75
C ASN A 283 17.78 29.63 -5.33
N PHE A 284 17.08 28.52 -5.06
CA PHE A 284 16.68 28.15 -3.71
C PHE A 284 17.86 27.69 -2.86
N ASP A 285 17.76 27.83 -1.53
CA ASP A 285 18.80 27.38 -0.61
C ASP A 285 19.00 25.86 -0.69
N SER A 286 20.26 25.44 -0.57
CA SER A 286 20.67 24.03 -0.63
C SER A 286 19.99 23.16 0.42
N GLU A 287 19.63 23.73 1.57
CA GLU A 287 18.90 23.06 2.65
C GLU A 287 17.43 22.78 2.26
N PHE A 288 16.76 23.75 1.62
CA PHE A 288 15.39 23.59 1.11
C PHE A 288 15.31 22.61 -0.07
N ILE A 289 16.31 22.64 -0.96
CA ILE A 289 16.42 21.67 -2.07
C ILE A 289 16.57 20.25 -1.54
N LYS A 290 17.37 20.06 -0.49
CA LYS A 290 17.61 18.75 0.13
C LYS A 290 16.36 18.23 0.84
N ASP A 291 15.64 19.10 1.55
CA ASP A 291 14.39 18.77 2.25
C ASP A 291 13.28 18.35 1.27
N MET A 292 13.05 19.15 0.22
CA MET A 292 12.07 18.83 -0.82
C MET A 292 12.44 17.60 -1.66
N SER A 293 13.75 17.36 -1.89
CA SER A 293 14.22 16.19 -2.65
C SER A 293 14.26 14.90 -1.79
N ALA A 294 14.15 15.00 -0.47
CA ALA A 294 14.10 13.85 0.43
C ALA A 294 12.68 13.25 0.50
N HIS A 295 11.64 14.06 0.31
CA HIS A 295 10.26 13.60 0.34
C HIS A 295 9.86 12.86 -0.94
N GLU A 296 9.54 11.57 -0.79
CA GLU A 296 9.13 10.70 -1.90
C GLU A 296 7.83 11.17 -2.58
N PHE A 297 6.91 11.76 -1.81
CA PHE A 297 5.66 12.35 -2.32
C PHE A 297 5.91 13.47 -3.34
N VAL A 298 6.87 14.35 -3.06
CA VAL A 298 7.19 15.51 -3.93
C VAL A 298 7.77 15.05 -5.27
N LYS A 299 8.53 13.95 -5.28
CA LYS A 299 9.03 13.33 -6.52
C LYS A 299 7.91 12.72 -7.34
N ARG A 300 6.98 11.99 -6.69
CA ARG A 300 5.82 11.39 -7.37
C ARG A 300 4.89 12.45 -7.95
N ASP A 301 4.63 13.53 -7.22
CA ASP A 301 3.80 14.64 -7.69
C ASP A 301 4.46 15.37 -8.87
N PHE A 302 5.78 15.57 -8.85
CA PHE A 302 6.51 16.15 -9.97
C PHE A 302 6.46 15.28 -11.23
N GLU A 303 6.63 13.96 -11.08
CA GLU A 303 6.49 13.04 -12.20
C GLU A 303 5.05 13.00 -12.74
N HIS A 304 4.05 13.09 -11.86
CA HIS A 304 2.65 13.17 -12.23
C HIS A 304 2.34 14.45 -13.01
N LEU A 305 2.76 15.60 -12.50
CA LEU A 305 2.68 16.91 -13.16
C LEU A 305 3.34 16.89 -14.55
N LYS A 306 4.48 16.21 -14.68
CA LYS A 306 5.19 16.11 -15.96
C LYS A 306 4.47 15.22 -16.98
N ARG A 307 3.72 14.22 -16.52
CA ARG A 307 2.86 13.38 -17.38
C ARG A 307 1.58 14.11 -17.79
N GLU A 308 1.00 14.94 -16.92
CA GLU A 308 -0.21 15.71 -17.22
C GLU A 308 0.03 16.88 -18.18
N LEU A 309 1.22 17.49 -18.14
CA LEU A 309 1.56 18.69 -18.92
C LEU A 309 2.39 18.40 -20.19
N SER A 310 2.78 17.14 -20.45
CA SER A 310 3.45 16.70 -21.68
C SER A 310 2.44 16.29 -22.77
#